data_AF-A0A946E6T7-F1
#
_entry.id   AF-A0A946E6T7-F1
#
_cell.length_a   1.000
_cell.length_b   1.000
_cell.length_c   1.000
_cell.angle_alpha   90.00
_cell.angle_beta   90.00
_cell.angle_gamma   90.00
#
_symmetry.space_group_name_H-M   'P 1'
#
loop_
_entity.id
_entity.type
_entity.pdbx_description
1 polymer ?
#
loop_
_entity_poly.entity_id
_entity_poly.type
_entity_poly.pdbx_seq_one_letter_code
_entity_poly.pdbx_strand_id
1 'polypeptide(L)'
;MDEAQRMTIAKAYVDASNDHDVERIATMLSKDVAYRSSGVGSHDGAETILAMNRKFFADFPDVHRETRDWRHVDTTGVEFEFTITLGGQSHQGVERIFVGDHGEITRVEVERKTETITKRRETIMAKMTGARFLADFLERSGVTHVFWVPAVLMQMLREMETSNRISRILAHSEKAAVYMADGYARASGRPGVCFAQKIGAANLAAALKDPYLANTPLIAMTGGALPRFENRHVYQQLDDGAMFVPVTKTQAHVAELQALPEAMRQAFRDATTGTPGPAYVEIAGHFADVEFEEGDLDVLIEERFGQIPAFRPVADSDAIDAAITLLAAAERPVIVAGGGVRSSGAGDVLIALAERLGIPVATAMNAKDTIPGNHPLNIGVPGTYSRKSADQALLETDLVFFIGSQTGSQVTAHWHLPPPGTAVIQLDINAAELGRHYTNAVSMMGDARATLEVMLERADATGADLRGPWRERTLGFVADWRAEMAGH
;
A
#
# COMPACT_ATOMS: atom_id res chain seq x y z
N MET A 1 44.39 -29.05 14.99
CA MET A 1 43.40 -28.03 15.41
C MET A 1 42.02 -28.63 15.26
N ASP A 2 41.13 -28.45 16.23
CA ASP A 2 39.76 -28.97 16.14
C ASP A 2 38.84 -28.06 15.28
N GLU A 3 37.67 -28.57 14.90
CA GLU A 3 36.71 -27.91 14.01
C GLU A 3 36.15 -26.60 14.59
N ALA A 4 35.99 -26.51 15.91
CA ALA A 4 35.50 -25.32 16.59
C ALA A 4 36.54 -24.19 16.62
N GLN A 5 37.81 -24.54 16.86
CA GLN A 5 38.95 -23.62 16.75
C GLN A 5 39.11 -23.12 15.31
N ARG A 6 38.87 -24.00 14.33
CA ARG A 6 38.93 -23.70 12.88
C ARG A 6 37.83 -22.72 12.44
N MET A 7 36.59 -22.92 12.86
CA MET A 7 35.49 -21.99 12.56
C MET A 7 35.65 -20.63 13.25
N THR A 8 36.25 -20.62 14.44
CA THR A 8 36.58 -19.37 15.16
C THR A 8 37.60 -18.53 14.37
N ILE A 9 38.58 -19.17 13.71
CA ILE A 9 39.58 -18.49 12.88
C ILE A 9 38.98 -17.95 11.59
N ALA A 10 38.14 -18.73 10.89
CA ALA A 10 37.44 -18.26 9.70
C ALA A 10 36.54 -17.06 10.02
N LYS A 11 35.87 -17.08 11.19
CA LYS A 11 35.05 -15.97 11.67
C LYS A 11 35.89 -14.75 12.07
N ALA A 12 37.01 -14.94 12.77
CA ALA A 12 37.95 -13.86 13.09
C ALA A 12 38.54 -13.21 11.84
N TYR A 13 38.77 -13.98 10.77
CA TYR A 13 39.23 -13.47 9.48
C TYR A 13 38.17 -12.58 8.81
N VAL A 14 36.88 -12.87 8.99
CA VAL A 14 35.75 -12.06 8.49
C VAL A 14 35.52 -10.81 9.35
N ASP A 15 35.74 -10.93 10.66
CA ASP A 15 35.49 -9.87 11.65
C ASP A 15 36.69 -8.91 11.87
N ALA A 16 37.86 -9.24 11.30
CA ALA A 16 39.11 -8.50 11.47
C ALA A 16 38.98 -7.03 11.05
N SER A 17 38.82 -6.17 12.05
CA SER A 17 38.92 -4.70 11.99
C SER A 17 39.88 -4.14 13.04
N ASN A 18 40.49 -5.00 13.88
CA ASN A 18 41.45 -4.65 14.91
C ASN A 18 42.74 -5.47 14.78
N ASP A 19 43.89 -4.80 14.96
CA ASP A 19 45.25 -5.34 14.76
C ASP A 19 45.56 -6.62 15.56
N HIS A 20 44.88 -6.85 16.69
CA HIS A 20 45.17 -7.96 17.60
C HIS A 20 44.73 -9.35 17.08
N ASP A 21 43.68 -9.41 16.26
CA ASP A 21 43.20 -10.68 15.69
C ASP A 21 44.02 -11.09 14.45
N VAL A 22 44.56 -10.10 13.74
CA VAL A 22 45.39 -10.29 12.54
C VAL A 22 46.74 -10.94 12.89
N GLU A 23 47.40 -10.48 13.95
CA GLU A 23 48.68 -11.04 14.43
C GLU A 23 48.53 -12.50 14.91
N ARG A 24 47.36 -12.83 15.49
CA ARG A 24 47.01 -14.17 15.95
C ARG A 24 46.75 -15.14 14.79
N ILE A 25 46.07 -14.67 13.74
CA ILE A 25 45.87 -15.42 12.48
C ILE A 25 47.22 -15.64 11.77
N ALA A 26 48.07 -14.62 11.67
CA ALA A 26 49.40 -14.72 11.07
C ALA A 26 50.31 -15.73 11.81
N THR A 27 50.26 -15.74 13.15
CA THR A 27 51.01 -16.70 13.99
C THR A 27 50.52 -18.14 13.84
N MET A 28 49.26 -18.35 13.46
CA MET A 28 48.71 -19.69 13.21
C MET A 28 49.01 -20.16 11.78
N LEU A 29 48.98 -19.27 10.79
CA LEU A 29 49.38 -19.55 9.40
C LEU A 29 50.89 -19.85 9.27
N SER A 30 51.74 -19.23 10.11
CA SER A 30 53.19 -19.44 10.09
C SER A 30 53.65 -20.76 10.75
N LYS A 31 52.84 -21.37 11.62
CA LYS A 31 53.22 -22.59 12.37
C LYS A 31 53.14 -23.89 11.57
N ASP A 32 52.38 -23.94 10.48
CA ASP A 32 52.23 -25.13 9.63
C ASP A 32 53.00 -25.05 8.30
N VAL A 33 53.76 -23.98 8.06
CA VAL A 33 54.47 -23.76 6.80
C VAL A 33 55.95 -23.44 7.07
N ALA A 34 56.78 -24.48 7.11
CA ALA A 34 58.23 -24.30 6.99
C ALA A 34 58.59 -24.13 5.50
N TYR A 35 58.77 -22.89 5.05
CA TYR A 35 59.30 -22.60 3.72
C TYR A 35 60.83 -22.69 3.74
N ARG A 36 61.40 -23.30 2.70
CA ARG A 36 62.84 -23.24 2.38
C ARG A 36 62.98 -23.11 0.87
N SER A 37 62.79 -21.91 0.33
CA SER A 37 63.31 -21.55 -1.00
C SER A 37 63.28 -20.04 -1.23
N SER A 38 63.79 -19.61 -2.37
CA SER A 38 64.36 -18.29 -2.64
C SER A 38 63.33 -17.18 -2.89
N GLY A 39 63.24 -16.22 -1.96
CA GLY A 39 62.90 -14.82 -2.21
C GLY A 39 61.49 -14.51 -2.73
N VAL A 40 60.70 -13.83 -1.89
CA VAL A 40 59.36 -13.31 -2.23
C VAL A 40 59.37 -12.25 -3.33
N GLY A 41 60.52 -11.66 -3.63
CA GLY A 41 60.70 -10.73 -4.76
C GLY A 41 60.65 -11.36 -6.16
N SER A 42 60.34 -12.66 -6.30
CA SER A 42 60.16 -13.32 -7.60
C SER A 42 58.68 -13.64 -7.87
N HIS A 43 58.28 -13.64 -9.15
CA HIS A 43 56.91 -13.98 -9.58
C HIS A 43 56.47 -15.37 -9.07
N ASP A 44 57.40 -16.33 -9.05
CA ASP A 44 57.17 -17.69 -8.52
C ASP A 44 56.89 -17.69 -7.01
N GLY A 45 57.48 -16.76 -6.26
CA GLY A 45 57.22 -16.59 -4.83
C GLY A 45 55.77 -16.17 -4.54
N ALA A 46 55.24 -15.22 -5.32
CA ALA A 46 53.86 -14.74 -5.16
C ALA A 46 52.81 -15.81 -5.51
N GLU A 47 53.00 -16.54 -6.62
CA GLU A 47 52.10 -17.64 -7.00
C GLU A 47 52.12 -18.79 -5.98
N THR A 48 53.27 -19.04 -5.35
CA THR A 48 53.39 -20.03 -4.28
C THR A 48 52.58 -19.62 -3.04
N ILE A 49 52.66 -18.34 -2.64
CA ILE A 49 51.86 -17.80 -1.52
C ILE A 49 50.36 -17.92 -1.82
N LEU A 50 49.94 -17.61 -3.05
CA LEU A 50 48.54 -17.75 -3.48
C LEU A 50 48.08 -19.22 -3.51
N ALA A 51 48.93 -20.15 -3.96
CA ALA A 51 48.63 -21.58 -3.94
C ALA A 51 48.45 -22.13 -2.52
N MET A 52 49.26 -21.65 -1.56
CA MET A 52 49.12 -22.00 -0.16
C MET A 52 47.83 -21.45 0.45
N ASN A 53 47.50 -20.18 0.15
CA ASN A 53 46.26 -19.56 0.61
C ASN A 53 45.04 -20.35 0.06
N ARG A 54 45.04 -20.71 -1.24
CA ARG A 54 44.02 -21.58 -1.84
C ARG A 54 43.92 -22.94 -1.15
N LYS A 55 45.06 -23.59 -0.86
CA LYS A 55 45.09 -24.89 -0.18
C LYS A 55 44.54 -24.81 1.24
N PHE A 56 44.86 -23.75 1.98
CA PHE A 56 44.32 -23.53 3.33
C PHE A 56 42.79 -23.46 3.29
N PHE A 57 42.22 -22.64 2.41
CA PHE A 57 40.76 -22.51 2.31
C PHE A 57 40.04 -23.71 1.69
N ALA A 58 40.74 -24.56 0.91
CA ALA A 58 40.16 -25.78 0.34
C ALA A 58 39.71 -26.81 1.39
N ASP A 59 40.29 -26.77 2.60
CA ASP A 59 39.89 -27.63 3.72
C ASP A 59 38.58 -27.15 4.41
N PHE A 60 37.96 -26.07 3.93
CA PHE A 60 36.74 -25.46 4.49
C PHE A 60 35.60 -25.47 3.45
N PRO A 61 34.75 -26.51 3.39
CA PRO A 61 33.72 -26.65 2.35
C PRO A 61 32.66 -25.54 2.34
N ASP A 62 32.44 -24.87 3.48
CA ASP A 62 31.46 -23.79 3.62
C ASP A 62 32.05 -22.38 3.39
N VAL A 63 33.36 -22.29 3.13
CA VAL A 63 34.08 -21.03 2.87
C VAL A 63 34.58 -21.01 1.43
N HIS A 64 33.98 -20.17 0.60
CA HIS A 64 34.46 -19.97 -0.77
C HIS A 64 35.31 -18.69 -0.84
N ARG A 65 36.62 -18.83 -1.03
CA ARG A 65 37.54 -17.69 -1.22
C ARG A 65 38.05 -17.63 -2.65
N GLU A 66 37.91 -16.47 -3.27
CA GLU A 66 38.56 -16.13 -4.53
C GLU A 66 39.61 -15.05 -4.30
N THR A 67 40.79 -15.22 -4.88
CA THR A 67 41.87 -14.21 -4.90
C THR A 67 42.13 -13.77 -6.33
N ARG A 68 42.24 -12.46 -6.57
CA ARG A 68 42.48 -11.86 -7.90
C ARG A 68 43.47 -10.70 -7.78
N ASP A 69 44.04 -10.30 -8.91
CA ASP A 69 44.81 -9.07 -9.10
C ASP A 69 45.89 -8.85 -8.02
N TRP A 70 46.99 -9.62 -8.10
CA TRP A 70 48.10 -9.51 -7.15
C TRP A 70 49.22 -8.60 -7.65
N ARG A 71 49.93 -7.95 -6.72
CA ARG A 71 51.13 -7.14 -6.98
C ARG A 71 52.11 -7.21 -5.81
N HIS A 72 53.38 -6.94 -6.08
CA HIS A 72 54.36 -6.75 -5.00
C HIS A 72 54.10 -5.42 -4.28
N VAL A 73 54.15 -5.45 -2.94
CA VAL A 73 54.15 -4.25 -2.10
C VAL A 73 55.58 -3.71 -2.01
N ASP A 74 56.53 -4.60 -1.72
CA ASP A 74 57.97 -4.38 -1.69
C ASP A 74 58.72 -5.70 -1.95
N THR A 75 60.02 -5.78 -1.64
CA THR A 75 60.83 -7.00 -1.82
C THR A 75 60.44 -8.16 -0.91
N THR A 76 59.62 -7.91 0.10
CA THR A 76 59.21 -8.85 1.16
C THR A 76 57.71 -9.11 1.17
N GLY A 77 56.90 -8.29 0.50
CA GLY A 77 55.44 -8.31 0.57
C GLY A 77 54.73 -8.50 -0.77
N VAL A 78 53.63 -9.26 -0.73
CA VAL A 78 52.69 -9.40 -1.85
C VAL A 78 51.30 -8.98 -1.38
N GLU A 79 50.63 -8.16 -2.18
CA GLU A 79 49.25 -7.73 -1.99
C GLU A 79 48.36 -8.41 -3.03
N PHE A 80 47.17 -8.83 -2.62
CA PHE A 80 46.15 -9.35 -3.52
C PHE A 80 44.75 -8.99 -3.05
N GLU A 81 43.83 -8.83 -4.00
CA GLU A 81 42.42 -8.67 -3.70
C GLU A 81 41.79 -10.02 -3.42
N PHE A 82 40.90 -10.08 -2.44
CA PHE A 82 40.13 -11.29 -2.15
C PHE A 82 38.64 -11.02 -2.02
N THR A 83 37.85 -12.04 -2.35
CA THR A 83 36.44 -12.15 -2.00
C THR A 83 36.24 -13.44 -1.22
N ILE A 84 35.70 -13.36 -0.01
CA ILE A 84 35.38 -14.52 0.82
C ILE A 84 33.86 -14.61 1.01
N THR A 85 33.28 -15.78 0.78
CA THR A 85 31.86 -16.07 0.97
C THR A 85 31.68 -17.14 2.03
N LEU A 86 30.93 -16.82 3.09
CA LEU A 86 30.58 -17.74 4.18
C LEU A 86 29.10 -17.52 4.52
N GLY A 87 28.32 -18.59 4.63
CA GLY A 87 26.90 -18.51 5.01
C GLY A 87 26.03 -17.62 4.10
N GLY A 88 26.40 -17.48 2.82
CA GLY A 88 25.67 -16.67 1.85
C GLY A 88 25.95 -15.16 1.90
N GLN A 89 26.90 -14.73 2.74
CA GLN A 89 27.40 -13.35 2.79
C GLN A 89 28.79 -13.29 2.15
N SER A 90 29.05 -12.29 1.30
CA SER A 90 30.33 -12.09 0.63
C SER A 90 31.02 -10.82 1.12
N HIS A 91 32.31 -10.93 1.42
CA HIS A 91 33.15 -9.84 1.90
C HIS A 91 34.34 -9.66 0.96
N GLN A 92 34.64 -8.40 0.61
CA GLN A 92 35.78 -8.05 -0.25
C GLN A 92 36.81 -7.26 0.55
N GLY A 93 38.08 -7.49 0.24
CA GLY A 93 39.18 -6.81 0.88
C GLY A 93 40.48 -6.99 0.13
N VAL A 94 41.51 -6.38 0.67
CA VAL A 94 42.90 -6.47 0.23
C VAL A 94 43.68 -7.16 1.34
N GLU A 95 44.42 -8.21 1.01
CA GLU A 95 45.32 -8.89 1.94
C GLU A 95 46.77 -8.64 1.49
N ARG A 96 47.63 -8.24 2.42
CA ARG A 96 49.07 -8.08 2.23
C ARG A 96 49.78 -9.12 3.08
N ILE A 97 50.61 -9.94 2.48
CA ILE A 97 51.41 -10.96 3.17
C ILE A 97 52.88 -10.60 3.02
N PHE A 98 53.57 -10.42 4.14
CA PHE A 98 55.00 -10.16 4.24
C PHE A 98 55.72 -11.40 4.74
N VAL A 99 56.88 -11.68 4.14
CA VAL A 99 57.66 -12.89 4.38
C VAL A 99 59.10 -12.50 4.69
N GLY A 100 59.66 -13.13 5.72
CA GLY A 100 61.02 -12.92 6.20
C GLY A 100 62.07 -13.63 5.35
N ASP A 101 63.34 -13.36 5.65
CA ASP A 101 64.50 -13.87 4.90
C ASP A 101 64.60 -15.41 4.89
N HIS A 102 63.94 -16.10 5.83
CA HIS A 102 63.90 -17.55 5.91
C HIS A 102 62.58 -18.16 5.42
N GLY A 103 61.69 -17.36 4.81
CA GLY A 103 60.47 -17.86 4.18
C GLY A 103 59.23 -17.91 5.07
N GLU A 104 59.37 -17.53 6.33
CA GLU A 104 58.27 -17.44 7.28
C GLU A 104 57.39 -16.23 6.97
N ILE A 105 56.07 -16.40 7.06
CA ILE A 105 55.15 -15.26 7.05
C ILE A 105 55.41 -14.46 8.34
N THR A 106 55.93 -13.25 8.20
CA THR A 106 56.27 -12.38 9.34
C THR A 106 55.10 -11.48 9.72
N ARG A 107 54.28 -11.10 8.74
CA ARG A 107 53.15 -10.20 8.94
C ARG A 107 52.09 -10.42 7.86
N VAL A 108 50.82 -10.37 8.27
CA VAL A 108 49.68 -10.29 7.36
C VAL A 108 48.93 -9.01 7.71
N GLU A 109 48.47 -8.25 6.71
CA GLU A 109 47.60 -7.10 6.90
C GLU A 109 46.34 -7.30 6.05
N VAL A 110 45.17 -7.04 6.63
CA VAL A 110 43.89 -7.18 5.94
C VAL A 110 43.15 -5.85 6.00
N GLU A 111 42.82 -5.30 4.83
CA GLU A 111 42.11 -4.05 4.68
C GLU A 111 40.77 -4.31 3.98
N ARG A 112 39.66 -4.03 4.68
CA ARG A 112 38.33 -4.18 4.10
C ARG A 112 38.03 -2.98 3.19
N LYS A 113 37.68 -3.23 1.93
CA LYS A 113 37.15 -2.15 1.07
C LYS A 113 35.79 -1.75 1.64
N THR A 114 35.73 -0.56 2.26
CA THR A 114 34.46 0.09 2.64
C THR A 114 33.92 0.82 1.42
N GLU A 115 33.67 0.04 0.37
CA GLU A 115 32.82 0.49 -0.72
C GLU A 115 31.65 -0.48 -0.71
N THR A 116 30.47 0.07 -0.45
CA THR A 116 29.21 -0.51 -0.90
C THR A 116 29.26 -0.49 -2.43
N ILE A 117 30.10 -1.35 -3.01
CA ILE A 117 29.87 -1.87 -4.35
C ILE A 117 28.60 -2.67 -4.15
N THR A 118 27.47 -1.98 -4.33
CA THR A 118 26.23 -2.57 -4.80
C THR A 118 26.57 -3.17 -6.16
N LYS A 119 27.36 -4.25 -6.16
CA LYS A 119 27.22 -5.30 -7.15
C LYS A 119 25.77 -5.64 -6.95
N ARG A 120 24.95 -5.13 -7.87
CA ARG A 120 23.66 -5.70 -8.18
C ARG A 120 23.88 -7.19 -7.97
N ARG A 121 23.33 -7.71 -6.87
CA ARG A 121 22.79 -9.04 -6.95
C ARG A 121 21.83 -8.89 -8.14
N GLU A 122 22.32 -9.19 -9.34
CA GLU A 122 21.69 -10.29 -10.05
C GLU A 122 21.76 -11.46 -9.05
N THR A 123 20.91 -11.41 -8.01
CA THR A 123 20.09 -12.55 -7.73
C THR A 123 19.65 -12.91 -9.12
N ILE A 124 20.08 -14.06 -9.62
CA ILE A 124 19.30 -14.75 -10.62
C ILE A 124 17.97 -14.95 -9.89
N MET A 125 17.14 -13.91 -9.88
CA MET A 125 15.74 -14.01 -9.54
C MET A 125 15.31 -15.04 -10.55
N ALA A 126 14.81 -16.17 -10.08
CA ALA A 126 14.21 -17.11 -10.99
C ALA A 126 13.24 -16.30 -11.84
N LYS A 127 13.47 -16.29 -13.17
CA LYS A 127 12.64 -15.51 -14.09
C LYS A 127 11.19 -15.78 -13.75
N MET A 128 10.44 -14.72 -13.55
CA MET A 128 9.07 -14.78 -13.09
C MET A 128 8.17 -14.54 -14.29
N THR A 129 7.15 -15.38 -14.45
CA THR A 129 6.09 -15.13 -15.43
C THR A 129 5.23 -13.96 -14.98
N GLY A 130 4.62 -13.22 -15.91
CA GLY A 130 3.64 -12.18 -15.55
C GLY A 130 2.48 -12.74 -14.71
N ALA A 131 2.05 -13.97 -15.00
CA ALA A 131 1.05 -14.71 -14.22
C ALA A 131 1.46 -14.90 -12.75
N ARG A 132 2.69 -15.36 -12.51
CA ARG A 132 3.21 -15.56 -11.15
C ARG A 132 3.39 -14.22 -10.44
N PHE A 133 3.87 -13.20 -11.15
CA PHE A 133 3.96 -11.84 -10.61
C PHE A 133 2.59 -11.34 -10.13
N LEU A 134 1.55 -11.43 -10.97
CA LEU A 134 0.21 -10.97 -10.64
C LEU A 134 -0.37 -11.73 -9.44
N ALA A 135 -0.21 -13.06 -9.40
CA ALA A 135 -0.65 -13.88 -8.28
C ALA A 135 0.06 -13.49 -6.97
N ASP A 136 1.40 -13.42 -6.99
CA ASP A 136 2.22 -13.04 -5.83
C ASP A 136 1.92 -11.60 -5.38
N PHE A 137 1.72 -10.68 -6.32
CA PHE A 137 1.42 -9.28 -6.04
C PHE A 137 0.07 -9.12 -5.34
N LEU A 138 -0.98 -9.76 -5.88
CA LEU A 138 -2.32 -9.70 -5.29
C LEU A 138 -2.33 -10.35 -3.90
N GLU A 139 -1.70 -11.52 -3.75
CA GLU A 139 -1.61 -12.22 -2.47
C GLU A 139 -0.89 -11.37 -1.43
N ARG A 140 0.28 -10.81 -1.76
CA ARG A 140 1.08 -10.01 -0.83
C ARG A 140 0.48 -8.63 -0.56
N SER A 141 -0.33 -8.09 -1.47
CA SER A 141 -1.21 -6.93 -1.20
C SER A 141 -2.36 -7.27 -0.25
N GLY A 142 -2.49 -8.54 0.15
CA GLY A 142 -3.50 -9.09 1.02
C GLY A 142 -4.88 -9.18 0.36
N VAL A 143 -4.93 -9.31 -0.96
CA VAL A 143 -6.18 -9.67 -1.65
C VAL A 143 -6.54 -11.08 -1.23
N THR A 144 -7.78 -11.28 -0.78
CA THR A 144 -8.26 -12.62 -0.39
C THR A 144 -9.30 -13.17 -1.35
N HIS A 145 -9.87 -12.33 -2.23
CA HIS A 145 -10.90 -12.71 -3.18
C HIS A 145 -10.67 -12.03 -4.53
N VAL A 146 -10.84 -12.78 -5.61
CA VAL A 146 -10.90 -12.25 -6.97
C VAL A 146 -12.20 -12.71 -7.64
N PHE A 147 -12.80 -11.83 -8.44
CA PHE A 147 -14.09 -12.06 -9.09
C PHE A 147 -13.93 -11.99 -10.60
N TRP A 148 -14.20 -13.08 -11.32
CA TRP A 148 -13.74 -13.17 -12.70
C TRP A 148 -14.73 -13.82 -13.65
N VAL A 149 -14.59 -13.49 -14.93
CA VAL A 149 -15.26 -14.16 -16.05
C VAL A 149 -14.20 -14.85 -16.92
N PRO A 150 -14.47 -16.04 -17.48
CA PRO A 150 -13.43 -16.84 -18.12
C PRO A 150 -12.75 -16.24 -19.35
N ALA A 151 -11.69 -16.94 -19.78
CA ALA A 151 -10.86 -16.72 -20.95
C ALA A 151 -9.72 -15.69 -20.81
N VAL A 152 -9.57 -15.00 -19.68
CA VAL A 152 -8.46 -14.05 -19.47
C VAL A 152 -7.74 -14.36 -18.16
N LEU A 153 -6.44 -14.04 -18.07
CA LEU A 153 -5.63 -14.22 -16.85
C LEU A 153 -5.73 -15.63 -16.25
N MET A 154 -5.81 -16.64 -17.12
CA MET A 154 -6.03 -18.02 -16.71
C MET A 154 -4.77 -18.62 -16.08
N GLN A 155 -3.58 -18.16 -16.48
CA GLN A 155 -2.35 -18.61 -15.85
C GLN A 155 -2.16 -17.98 -14.48
N MET A 156 -2.50 -16.70 -14.31
CA MET A 156 -2.54 -16.08 -12.98
C MET A 156 -3.44 -16.89 -12.01
N LEU A 157 -4.63 -17.30 -12.47
CA LEU A 157 -5.54 -18.14 -11.68
C LEU A 157 -4.95 -19.52 -11.33
N ARG A 158 -4.14 -20.09 -12.22
CA ARG A 158 -3.42 -21.35 -12.00
C ARG A 158 -2.32 -21.18 -10.95
N GLU A 159 -1.53 -20.11 -11.03
CA GLU A 159 -0.50 -19.81 -10.04
C GLU A 159 -1.11 -19.63 -8.63
N MET A 160 -2.29 -19.02 -8.52
CA MET A 160 -3.05 -18.92 -7.26
C MET A 160 -3.49 -20.26 -6.66
N GLU A 161 -3.59 -21.35 -7.45
CA GLU A 161 -3.89 -22.70 -6.93
C GLU A 161 -2.78 -23.25 -6.04
N THR A 162 -1.55 -22.81 -6.29
CA THR A 162 -0.39 -23.32 -5.56
C THR A 162 -0.37 -22.83 -4.11
N SER A 163 -0.88 -21.61 -3.84
CA SER A 163 -0.91 -21.03 -2.50
C SER A 163 -2.23 -21.23 -1.77
N ASN A 164 -3.34 -21.41 -2.49
CA ASN A 164 -4.71 -21.50 -1.95
C ASN A 164 -5.11 -20.37 -0.99
N ARG A 165 -4.46 -19.20 -1.08
CA ARG A 165 -4.74 -18.04 -0.21
C ARG A 165 -5.81 -17.09 -0.76
N ILE A 166 -6.05 -17.13 -2.07
CA ILE A 166 -7.01 -16.28 -2.76
C ILE A 166 -8.20 -17.13 -3.21
N SER A 167 -9.38 -16.79 -2.72
CA SER A 167 -10.66 -17.32 -3.21
C SER A 167 -10.95 -16.80 -4.61
N ARG A 168 -11.12 -17.71 -5.57
CA ARG A 168 -11.34 -17.39 -6.99
C ARG A 168 -12.80 -17.59 -7.34
N ILE A 169 -13.57 -16.50 -7.37
CA ILE A 169 -15.02 -16.53 -7.53
C ILE A 169 -15.37 -16.33 -9.01
N LEU A 170 -15.78 -17.42 -9.67
CA LEU A 170 -16.29 -17.37 -11.03
C LEU A 170 -17.67 -16.70 -11.06
N ALA A 171 -17.81 -15.63 -11.85
CA ALA A 171 -19.06 -14.95 -12.09
C ALA A 171 -19.69 -15.39 -13.42
N HIS A 172 -21.02 -15.31 -13.51
CA HIS A 172 -21.77 -15.62 -14.73
C HIS A 172 -21.82 -14.46 -15.74
N SER A 173 -21.43 -13.25 -15.32
CA SER A 173 -21.34 -12.05 -16.17
C SER A 173 -20.32 -11.07 -15.61
N GLU A 174 -19.78 -10.19 -16.46
CA GLU A 174 -18.76 -9.22 -16.04
C GLU A 174 -19.34 -8.18 -15.06
N LYS A 175 -20.61 -7.82 -15.24
CA LYS A 175 -21.32 -6.95 -14.30
C LYS A 175 -21.41 -7.58 -12.92
N ALA A 176 -21.74 -8.88 -12.85
CA ALA A 176 -21.77 -9.60 -11.58
C ALA A 176 -20.39 -9.64 -10.92
N ALA A 177 -19.31 -9.82 -11.68
CA ALA A 177 -17.95 -9.77 -11.15
C ALA A 177 -17.64 -8.41 -10.51
N VAL A 178 -18.00 -7.29 -11.17
CA VAL A 178 -17.81 -5.93 -10.61
C VAL A 178 -18.65 -5.73 -9.35
N TYR A 179 -19.93 -6.10 -9.36
CA TYR A 179 -20.79 -5.89 -8.19
C TYR A 179 -20.39 -6.76 -6.99
N MET A 180 -19.88 -7.97 -7.22
CA MET A 180 -19.30 -8.79 -6.15
C MET A 180 -18.02 -8.16 -5.60
N ALA A 181 -17.12 -7.66 -6.47
CA ALA A 181 -15.92 -6.95 -6.06
C ALA A 181 -16.23 -5.67 -5.27
N ASP A 182 -17.24 -4.91 -5.70
CA ASP A 182 -17.72 -3.71 -5.03
C ASP A 182 -18.29 -4.04 -3.64
N GLY A 183 -19.16 -5.04 -3.55
CA GLY A 183 -19.71 -5.51 -2.27
C GLY A 183 -18.61 -5.99 -1.31
N TYR A 184 -17.65 -6.78 -1.80
CA TYR A 184 -16.49 -7.22 -1.02
C TYR A 184 -15.67 -6.04 -0.50
N ALA A 185 -15.37 -5.06 -1.36
CA ALA A 185 -14.55 -3.91 -1.00
C ALA A 185 -15.22 -3.05 0.05
N ARG A 186 -16.52 -2.79 -0.09
CA ARG A 186 -17.31 -2.05 0.90
C ARG A 186 -17.40 -2.77 2.25
N ALA A 187 -17.48 -4.10 2.25
CA ALA A 187 -17.59 -4.88 3.47
C ALA A 187 -16.25 -5.05 4.20
N SER A 188 -15.15 -5.17 3.46
CA SER A 188 -13.83 -5.48 4.01
C SER A 188 -12.94 -4.25 4.21
N GLY A 189 -13.20 -3.14 3.52
CA GLY A 189 -12.30 -2.00 3.44
C GLY A 189 -11.04 -2.27 2.58
N ARG A 190 -10.99 -3.40 1.86
CA ARG A 190 -9.86 -3.80 1.01
C ARG A 190 -10.20 -3.59 -0.47
N PRO A 191 -9.20 -3.41 -1.36
CA PRO A 191 -9.47 -3.36 -2.79
C PRO A 191 -10.20 -4.61 -3.29
N GLY A 192 -11.35 -4.42 -3.94
CA GLY A 192 -12.02 -5.49 -4.69
C GLY A 192 -11.31 -5.70 -6.02
N VAL A 193 -11.11 -6.95 -6.45
CA VAL A 193 -10.39 -7.24 -7.70
C VAL A 193 -11.30 -8.01 -8.65
N CYS A 194 -11.53 -7.47 -9.84
CA CYS A 194 -12.29 -8.16 -10.87
C CYS A 194 -11.64 -8.09 -12.24
N PHE A 195 -11.93 -9.09 -13.08
CA PHE A 195 -11.40 -9.13 -14.43
C PHE A 195 -12.23 -9.94 -15.43
N ALA A 196 -12.12 -9.57 -16.70
CA ALA A 196 -12.81 -10.23 -17.81
C ALA A 196 -12.06 -10.10 -19.14
N GLN A 197 -12.36 -11.00 -20.08
CA GLN A 197 -11.82 -10.97 -21.44
C GLN A 197 -12.20 -9.68 -22.19
N LYS A 198 -11.48 -9.38 -23.28
CA LYS A 198 -11.59 -8.13 -24.03
C LYS A 198 -13.02 -7.78 -24.45
N ILE A 199 -13.80 -8.72 -24.99
CA ILE A 199 -15.20 -8.44 -25.39
C ILE A 199 -16.11 -8.04 -24.20
N GLY A 200 -15.73 -8.45 -22.98
CA GLY A 200 -16.44 -8.12 -21.74
C GLY A 200 -16.09 -6.74 -21.18
N ALA A 201 -15.11 -6.03 -21.75
CA ALA A 201 -14.64 -4.75 -21.26
C ALA A 201 -15.76 -3.70 -21.15
N ALA A 202 -16.65 -3.63 -22.16
CA ALA A 202 -17.81 -2.73 -22.12
C ALA A 202 -18.77 -3.04 -20.95
N ASN A 203 -18.96 -4.32 -20.61
CA ASN A 203 -19.80 -4.73 -19.49
C ASN A 203 -19.16 -4.37 -18.15
N LEU A 204 -17.83 -4.56 -18.01
CA LEU A 204 -17.09 -4.10 -16.84
C LEU A 204 -17.21 -2.59 -16.68
N ALA A 205 -16.87 -1.81 -17.72
CA ALA A 205 -16.95 -0.35 -17.70
C ALA A 205 -18.34 0.15 -17.30
N ALA A 206 -19.40 -0.43 -17.87
CA ALA A 206 -20.77 -0.07 -17.51
C ALA A 206 -21.09 -0.31 -16.03
N ALA A 207 -20.60 -1.42 -15.46
CA ALA A 207 -20.83 -1.75 -14.05
C ALA A 207 -19.95 -0.94 -13.08
N LEU A 208 -18.78 -0.45 -13.52
CA LEU A 208 -17.87 0.36 -12.69
C LEU A 208 -18.43 1.72 -12.28
N LYS A 209 -19.52 2.17 -12.92
CA LYS A 209 -20.22 3.39 -12.53
C LYS A 209 -20.68 3.37 -11.06
N ASP A 210 -21.16 2.22 -10.58
CA ASP A 210 -21.64 2.07 -9.20
C ASP A 210 -20.51 2.19 -8.16
N PRO A 211 -19.40 1.43 -8.23
CA PRO A 211 -18.27 1.61 -7.33
C PRO A 211 -17.59 2.98 -7.47
N TYR A 212 -17.60 3.59 -8.67
CA TYR A 212 -17.08 4.94 -8.84
C TYR A 212 -17.89 5.97 -8.04
N LEU A 213 -19.23 5.97 -8.19
CA LEU A 213 -20.10 6.87 -7.45
C LEU A 213 -20.11 6.61 -5.94
N ALA A 214 -19.79 5.38 -5.54
CA ALA A 214 -19.69 5.01 -4.14
C ALA A 214 -18.30 5.21 -3.52
N ASN A 215 -17.32 5.66 -4.30
CA ASN A 215 -15.94 5.82 -3.88
C ASN A 215 -15.32 4.50 -3.36
N THR A 216 -15.58 3.39 -4.05
CA THR A 216 -15.11 2.05 -3.65
C THR A 216 -13.69 1.78 -4.18
N PRO A 217 -12.73 1.32 -3.33
CA PRO A 217 -11.42 0.88 -3.80
C PRO A 217 -11.56 -0.43 -4.60
N LEU A 218 -11.34 -0.39 -5.91
CA LEU A 218 -11.50 -1.55 -6.79
C LEU A 218 -10.46 -1.55 -7.91
N ILE A 219 -9.93 -2.71 -8.26
CA ILE A 219 -9.02 -2.93 -9.39
C ILE A 219 -9.74 -3.77 -10.43
N ALA A 220 -10.01 -3.18 -11.59
CA ALA A 220 -10.60 -3.85 -12.74
C ALA A 220 -9.51 -4.15 -13.77
N MET A 221 -9.46 -5.37 -14.29
CA MET A 221 -8.47 -5.75 -15.31
C MET A 221 -9.11 -6.40 -16.52
N THR A 222 -8.52 -6.21 -17.70
CA THR A 222 -8.90 -6.94 -18.91
C THR A 222 -7.68 -7.30 -19.74
N GLY A 223 -7.89 -8.17 -20.73
CA GLY A 223 -7.00 -8.26 -21.89
C GLY A 223 -7.08 -6.98 -22.72
N GLY A 224 -6.13 -6.83 -23.66
CA GLY A 224 -5.94 -5.63 -24.45
C GLY A 224 -5.53 -5.91 -25.88
N ALA A 225 -5.40 -4.84 -26.67
CA ALA A 225 -4.86 -4.94 -28.02
C ALA A 225 -3.35 -5.21 -28.00
N LEU A 226 -2.85 -5.85 -29.06
CA LEU A 226 -1.41 -5.90 -29.36
C LEU A 226 -1.11 -4.94 -30.51
N PRO A 227 -0.18 -3.97 -30.35
CA PRO A 227 0.11 -2.98 -31.40
C PRO A 227 0.46 -3.61 -32.75
N ARG A 228 1.19 -4.74 -32.75
CA ARG A 228 1.56 -5.47 -33.98
C ARG A 228 0.37 -5.99 -34.80
N PHE A 229 -0.83 -6.04 -34.22
CA PHE A 229 -2.06 -6.48 -34.89
C PHE A 229 -3.08 -5.35 -35.11
N GLU A 230 -2.67 -4.10 -34.90
CA GLU A 230 -3.48 -2.95 -35.23
C GLU A 230 -3.93 -2.99 -36.70
N ASN A 231 -5.20 -2.62 -36.95
CA ASN A 231 -5.84 -2.66 -38.28
C ASN A 231 -5.88 -4.03 -38.96
N ARG A 232 -5.76 -5.14 -38.20
CA ARG A 232 -5.86 -6.51 -38.73
C ARG A 232 -7.18 -7.22 -38.43
N HIS A 233 -8.19 -6.50 -37.93
CA HIS A 233 -9.50 -7.05 -37.56
C HIS A 233 -9.39 -8.27 -36.63
N VAL A 234 -8.53 -8.17 -35.60
CA VAL A 234 -8.37 -9.23 -34.61
C VAL A 234 -9.71 -9.52 -33.92
N TYR A 235 -9.92 -10.80 -33.63
CA TYR A 235 -11.08 -11.29 -32.91
C TYR A 235 -11.38 -10.45 -31.65
N GLN A 236 -12.60 -9.90 -31.58
CA GLN A 236 -13.12 -9.07 -30.48
C GLN A 236 -12.33 -7.78 -30.14
N GLN A 237 -11.41 -7.33 -30.98
CA GLN A 237 -10.58 -6.17 -30.67
C GLN A 237 -11.30 -4.85 -31.00
N LEU A 238 -11.46 -4.00 -29.99
CA LEU A 238 -11.82 -2.59 -30.09
C LEU A 238 -10.96 -1.76 -29.12
N ASP A 239 -10.84 -0.46 -29.39
CA ASP A 239 -10.30 0.49 -28.41
C ASP A 239 -11.38 0.83 -27.39
N ASP A 240 -11.33 0.12 -26.27
CA ASP A 240 -12.31 0.22 -25.19
C ASP A 240 -11.86 1.17 -24.07
N GLY A 241 -10.62 1.69 -24.13
CA GLY A 241 -10.02 2.45 -23.03
C GLY A 241 -10.84 3.69 -22.67
N ALA A 242 -11.40 4.36 -23.68
CA ALA A 242 -12.26 5.53 -23.51
C ALA A 242 -13.51 5.25 -22.66
N MET A 243 -14.01 4.00 -22.61
CA MET A 243 -15.17 3.65 -21.79
C MET A 243 -14.86 3.65 -20.29
N PHE A 244 -13.59 3.49 -19.89
CA PHE A 244 -13.17 3.44 -18.49
C PHE A 244 -12.89 4.83 -17.90
N VAL A 245 -12.54 5.82 -18.74
CA VAL A 245 -12.23 7.19 -18.31
C VAL A 245 -13.27 7.81 -17.36
N PRO A 246 -14.59 7.77 -17.63
CA PRO A 246 -15.59 8.39 -16.76
C PRO A 246 -15.97 7.56 -15.52
N VAL A 247 -15.46 6.32 -15.41
CA VAL A 247 -15.87 5.36 -14.38
C VAL A 247 -14.69 4.80 -13.59
N THR A 248 -13.48 5.31 -13.77
CA THR A 248 -12.31 5.00 -12.93
C THR A 248 -11.50 6.25 -12.60
N LYS A 249 -10.79 6.22 -11.48
CA LYS A 249 -9.84 7.25 -11.06
C LYS A 249 -8.62 7.29 -11.98
N THR A 250 -8.10 6.12 -12.33
CA THR A 250 -6.95 5.96 -13.20
C THR A 250 -7.09 4.76 -14.13
N GLN A 251 -6.33 4.80 -15.22
CA GLN A 251 -6.22 3.74 -16.21
C GLN A 251 -4.74 3.49 -16.48
N ALA A 252 -4.33 2.24 -16.60
CA ALA A 252 -3.01 1.84 -17.03
C ALA A 252 -3.12 0.88 -18.21
N HIS A 253 -2.25 1.05 -19.22
CA HIS A 253 -2.10 0.13 -20.33
C HIS A 253 -0.73 -0.54 -20.23
N VAL A 254 -0.72 -1.84 -19.96
CA VAL A 254 0.49 -2.66 -19.80
C VAL A 254 0.77 -3.36 -21.13
N ALA A 255 1.65 -2.75 -21.94
CA ALA A 255 2.05 -3.29 -23.24
C ALA A 255 3.16 -4.36 -23.16
N GLU A 256 3.93 -4.36 -22.07
CA GLU A 256 5.09 -5.23 -21.87
C GLU A 256 5.20 -5.69 -20.41
N LEU A 257 5.82 -6.85 -20.20
CA LEU A 257 5.96 -7.49 -18.89
C LEU A 257 6.54 -6.56 -17.81
N GLN A 258 7.53 -5.75 -18.17
CA GLN A 258 8.30 -4.89 -17.27
C GLN A 258 7.46 -3.75 -16.70
N ALA A 259 6.32 -3.42 -17.32
CA ALA A 259 5.41 -2.39 -16.84
C ALA A 259 4.42 -2.91 -15.77
N LEU A 260 4.25 -4.24 -15.62
CA LEU A 260 3.33 -4.82 -14.64
C LEU A 260 3.57 -4.34 -13.20
N PRO A 261 4.82 -4.32 -12.67
CA PRO A 261 5.07 -3.90 -11.29
C PRO A 261 4.62 -2.48 -11.00
N GLU A 262 4.93 -1.53 -11.89
CA GLU A 262 4.57 -0.14 -11.70
C GLU A 262 3.06 0.08 -11.86
N ALA A 263 2.46 -0.50 -12.90
CA ALA A 263 1.03 -0.37 -13.16
C ALA A 263 0.17 -0.90 -12.00
N MET A 264 0.51 -2.07 -11.46
CA MET A 264 -0.24 -2.66 -10.36
C MET A 264 -0.06 -1.88 -9.05
N ARG A 265 1.16 -1.43 -8.74
CA ARG A 265 1.41 -0.57 -7.57
C ARG A 265 0.64 0.74 -7.64
N GLN A 266 0.67 1.39 -8.79
CA GLN A 266 0.00 2.65 -9.00
C GLN A 266 -1.53 2.47 -8.94
N ALA A 267 -2.08 1.41 -9.53
CA ALA A 267 -3.51 1.10 -9.47
C ALA A 267 -4.00 0.91 -8.02
N PHE A 268 -3.25 0.18 -7.17
CA PHE A 268 -3.59 0.02 -5.75
C PHE A 268 -3.49 1.34 -4.97
N ARG A 269 -2.46 2.14 -5.25
CA ARG A 269 -2.28 3.46 -4.63
C ARG A 269 -3.44 4.39 -5.00
N ASP A 270 -3.80 4.47 -6.27
CA ASP A 270 -4.90 5.32 -6.74
C ASP A 270 -6.24 4.84 -6.20
N ALA A 271 -6.46 3.52 -6.13
CA ALA A 271 -7.72 3.00 -5.65
C ALA A 271 -7.97 3.31 -4.16
N THR A 272 -6.92 3.46 -3.35
CA THR A 272 -7.02 3.53 -1.88
C THR A 272 -6.69 4.89 -1.25
N THR A 273 -6.11 5.83 -2.01
CA THR A 273 -5.71 7.15 -1.52
C THR A 273 -6.74 8.25 -1.82
N GLY A 274 -6.74 9.31 -1.01
CA GLY A 274 -7.70 10.42 -1.12
C GLY A 274 -9.14 9.93 -1.00
N THR A 275 -10.03 10.41 -1.86
CA THR A 275 -11.31 9.73 -2.09
C THR A 275 -11.05 8.41 -2.81
N PRO A 276 -11.34 7.25 -2.21
CA PRO A 276 -11.09 5.97 -2.85
C PRO A 276 -11.94 5.80 -4.11
N GLY A 277 -11.57 4.89 -5.01
CA GLY A 277 -12.31 4.69 -6.24
C GLY A 277 -11.71 3.58 -7.11
N PRO A 278 -12.40 3.18 -8.19
CA PRO A 278 -11.91 2.13 -9.05
C PRO A 278 -10.69 2.58 -9.88
N ALA A 279 -9.75 1.68 -10.13
CA ALA A 279 -8.66 1.81 -11.08
C ALA A 279 -8.77 0.69 -12.14
N TYR A 280 -8.36 0.99 -13.37
CA TYR A 280 -8.40 0.04 -14.48
C TYR A 280 -7.01 -0.28 -15.00
N VAL A 281 -6.72 -1.56 -15.23
CA VAL A 281 -5.46 -2.03 -15.82
C VAL A 281 -5.77 -2.91 -17.03
N GLU A 282 -5.49 -2.39 -18.22
CA GLU A 282 -5.53 -3.16 -19.45
C GLU A 282 -4.19 -3.84 -19.67
N ILE A 283 -4.18 -5.17 -19.83
CA ILE A 283 -2.97 -5.97 -20.05
C ILE A 283 -2.97 -6.45 -21.50
N ALA A 284 -1.92 -6.10 -22.26
CA ALA A 284 -1.87 -6.36 -23.68
C ALA A 284 -1.96 -7.87 -24.01
N GLY A 285 -2.60 -8.15 -25.15
CA GLY A 285 -2.97 -9.50 -25.55
C GLY A 285 -4.45 -9.77 -25.32
N HIS A 286 -5.08 -10.45 -26.28
CA HIS A 286 -6.52 -10.70 -26.26
C HIS A 286 -6.95 -11.43 -24.96
N PHE A 287 -6.07 -12.26 -24.42
CA PHE A 287 -6.23 -12.98 -23.16
C PHE A 287 -5.28 -12.50 -22.06
N ALA A 288 -4.78 -11.27 -22.16
CA ALA A 288 -3.69 -10.72 -21.34
C ALA A 288 -2.37 -11.47 -21.51
N ASP A 289 -1.97 -11.71 -22.77
CA ASP A 289 -0.81 -12.51 -23.20
C ASP A 289 0.51 -12.17 -22.49
N VAL A 290 0.67 -10.93 -22.00
CA VAL A 290 1.82 -10.52 -21.16
C VAL A 290 1.98 -11.44 -19.93
N GLU A 291 0.91 -12.09 -19.43
CA GLU A 291 1.00 -13.04 -18.31
C GLU A 291 1.91 -14.26 -18.59
N PHE A 292 2.11 -14.61 -19.87
CA PHE A 292 2.94 -15.74 -20.29
C PHE A 292 4.41 -15.38 -20.47
N GLU A 293 4.75 -14.09 -20.53
CA GLU A 293 6.12 -13.64 -20.69
C GLU A 293 6.91 -13.84 -19.39
N GLU A 294 8.21 -14.13 -19.52
CA GLU A 294 9.13 -14.33 -18.40
C GLU A 294 10.22 -13.27 -18.38
N GLY A 295 10.49 -12.73 -17.20
CA GLY A 295 11.52 -11.72 -17.01
C GLY A 295 11.90 -11.51 -15.56
N ASP A 296 12.82 -10.57 -15.35
CA ASP A 296 13.23 -10.15 -14.02
C ASP A 296 12.22 -9.13 -13.50
N LEU A 297 11.34 -9.58 -12.60
CA LEU A 297 10.27 -8.77 -12.01
C LEU A 297 10.44 -8.66 -10.50
N ASP A 298 10.23 -7.45 -9.99
CA ASP A 298 10.22 -7.18 -8.56
C ASP A 298 8.79 -7.11 -8.04
N VAL A 299 8.44 -7.99 -7.11
CA VAL A 299 7.17 -7.91 -6.38
C VAL A 299 7.35 -6.97 -5.18
N LEU A 300 7.16 -5.68 -5.43
CA LEU A 300 7.24 -4.62 -4.42
C LEU A 300 5.83 -4.25 -3.94
N ILE A 301 5.59 -4.40 -2.65
CA ILE A 301 4.30 -4.16 -2.02
C ILE A 301 4.43 -3.06 -0.99
N GLU A 302 3.49 -2.13 -1.04
CA GLU A 302 3.35 -1.06 -0.05
C GLU A 302 2.09 -1.40 0.77
N GLU A 303 2.28 -2.05 1.93
CA GLU A 303 1.19 -2.63 2.75
C GLU A 303 0.06 -1.63 3.05
N ARG A 304 0.41 -0.35 3.16
CA ARG A 304 -0.51 0.77 3.38
C ARG A 304 -1.63 0.85 2.33
N PHE A 305 -1.40 0.42 1.09
CA PHE A 305 -2.40 0.46 0.02
C PHE A 305 -3.22 -0.83 -0.08
N GLY A 306 -3.08 -1.76 0.87
CA GLY A 306 -3.89 -2.97 0.95
C GLY A 306 -5.28 -2.75 1.54
N GLN A 307 -5.58 -1.57 2.09
CA GLN A 307 -6.88 -1.20 2.66
C GLN A 307 -7.09 0.32 2.71
N ILE A 308 -8.35 0.74 2.83
CA ILE A 308 -8.71 2.15 3.05
C ILE A 308 -8.94 2.45 4.55
N PRO A 309 -8.68 3.70 4.96
CA PRO A 309 -7.97 4.75 4.22
C PRO A 309 -6.44 4.53 4.29
N ALA A 310 -5.75 4.74 3.16
CA ALA A 310 -4.29 4.59 3.11
C ALA A 310 -3.54 5.72 3.84
N PHE A 311 -4.11 6.92 3.86
CA PHE A 311 -3.58 8.08 4.58
C PHE A 311 -4.66 8.71 5.43
N ARG A 312 -4.27 9.25 6.58
CA ARG A 312 -5.15 9.93 7.51
C ARG A 312 -4.63 11.34 7.83
N PRO A 313 -4.61 12.27 6.85
CA PRO A 313 -4.22 13.64 7.13
C PRO A 313 -5.19 14.27 8.13
N VAL A 314 -4.68 15.06 9.07
CA VAL A 314 -5.49 15.86 9.98
C VAL A 314 -5.71 17.22 9.34
N ALA A 315 -6.91 17.79 9.46
CA ALA A 315 -7.17 19.14 9.00
C ALA A 315 -6.34 20.21 9.75
N ASP A 316 -6.23 21.39 9.14
CA ASP A 316 -5.48 22.51 9.72
C ASP A 316 -5.99 22.86 11.13
N SER A 317 -5.06 23.03 12.06
CA SER A 317 -5.37 23.27 13.48
C SER A 317 -6.29 24.47 13.68
N ASP A 318 -6.02 25.58 12.99
CA ASP A 318 -6.83 26.81 13.10
C ASP A 318 -8.26 26.59 12.59
N ALA A 319 -8.44 25.76 11.55
CA ALA A 319 -9.76 25.42 11.02
C ALA A 319 -10.52 24.50 11.99
N ILE A 320 -9.83 23.56 12.64
CA ILE A 320 -10.38 22.72 13.71
C ILE A 320 -10.88 23.59 14.87
N ASP A 321 -10.07 24.53 15.35
CA ASP A 321 -10.42 25.38 16.48
C ASP A 321 -11.58 26.33 16.13
N ALA A 322 -11.61 26.85 14.90
CA ALA A 322 -12.74 27.63 14.40
C ALA A 322 -14.03 26.81 14.31
N ALA A 323 -13.96 25.57 13.82
CA ALA A 323 -15.11 24.68 13.74
C ALA A 323 -15.66 24.34 15.14
N ILE A 324 -14.80 24.02 16.10
CA ILE A 324 -15.21 23.75 17.50
C ILE A 324 -15.89 24.99 18.11
N THR A 325 -15.33 26.19 17.88
CA THR A 325 -15.89 27.43 18.40
C THR A 325 -17.30 27.67 17.87
N LEU A 326 -17.52 27.51 16.56
CA LEU A 326 -18.84 27.64 15.95
C LEU A 326 -19.81 26.55 16.44
N LEU A 327 -19.34 25.30 16.53
CA LEU A 327 -20.12 24.20 17.05
C LEU A 327 -20.50 24.41 18.51
N ALA A 328 -19.66 25.04 19.34
CA ALA A 328 -19.95 25.34 20.74
C ALA A 328 -20.96 26.50 20.89
N ALA A 329 -20.93 27.48 19.99
CA ALA A 329 -21.83 28.65 20.02
C ALA A 329 -23.23 28.38 19.44
N ALA A 330 -23.38 27.38 18.56
CA ALA A 330 -24.66 27.08 17.90
C ALA A 330 -25.75 26.58 18.88
N GLU A 331 -26.97 27.08 18.71
CA GLU A 331 -28.14 26.72 19.53
C GLU A 331 -28.82 25.45 19.00
N ARG A 332 -28.88 25.28 17.67
CA ARG A 332 -29.56 24.18 17.00
C ARG A 332 -28.67 23.46 15.96
N PRO A 333 -27.44 23.06 16.30
CA PRO A 333 -26.56 22.41 15.34
C PRO A 333 -27.06 21.01 14.96
N VAL A 334 -26.73 20.57 13.75
CA VAL A 334 -26.93 19.19 13.27
C VAL A 334 -25.66 18.69 12.59
N ILE A 335 -25.24 17.46 12.93
CA ILE A 335 -24.18 16.76 12.17
C ILE A 335 -24.83 15.94 11.05
N VAL A 336 -24.26 16.00 9.85
CA VAL A 336 -24.62 15.13 8.72
C VAL A 336 -23.40 14.29 8.32
N ALA A 337 -23.39 13.03 8.75
CA ALA A 337 -22.34 12.07 8.46
C ALA A 337 -22.54 11.42 7.09
N GLY A 338 -21.54 11.53 6.21
CA GLY A 338 -21.51 10.91 4.89
C GLY A 338 -20.61 9.69 4.82
N GLY A 339 -20.51 9.09 3.62
CA GLY A 339 -19.75 7.86 3.36
C GLY A 339 -18.26 7.94 3.73
N GLY A 340 -17.68 9.15 3.84
CA GLY A 340 -16.31 9.34 4.33
C GLY A 340 -16.15 8.97 5.81
N VAL A 341 -17.17 9.18 6.66
CA VAL A 341 -17.16 8.73 8.06
C VAL A 341 -17.06 7.21 8.12
N ARG A 342 -17.87 6.52 7.31
CA ARG A 342 -17.88 5.05 7.21
C ARG A 342 -16.54 4.52 6.70
N SER A 343 -16.06 5.08 5.59
CA SER A 343 -14.81 4.67 4.94
C SER A 343 -13.59 4.88 5.82
N SER A 344 -13.61 5.94 6.63
CA SER A 344 -12.57 6.24 7.61
C SER A 344 -12.66 5.37 8.88
N GLY A 345 -13.79 4.69 9.12
CA GLY A 345 -14.07 3.99 10.37
C GLY A 345 -14.17 4.96 11.56
N ALA A 346 -14.90 6.07 11.36
CA ALA A 346 -14.99 7.18 12.32
C ALA A 346 -16.31 7.19 13.13
N GLY A 347 -17.10 6.10 13.11
CA GLY A 347 -18.43 6.08 13.71
C GLY A 347 -18.42 6.26 15.24
N ASP A 348 -17.49 5.60 15.92
CA ASP A 348 -17.29 5.70 17.37
C ASP A 348 -16.87 7.10 17.81
N VAL A 349 -15.85 7.69 17.15
CA VAL A 349 -15.39 9.06 17.45
C VAL A 349 -16.45 10.11 17.10
N LEU A 350 -17.21 9.91 16.02
CA LEU A 350 -18.35 10.75 15.66
C LEU A 350 -19.40 10.75 16.77
N ILE A 351 -19.77 9.57 17.29
CA ILE A 351 -20.73 9.44 18.38
C ILE A 351 -20.21 10.13 19.63
N ALA A 352 -18.95 9.89 20.01
CA ALA A 352 -18.36 10.51 21.20
C ALA A 352 -18.31 12.04 21.10
N LEU A 353 -18.04 12.59 19.92
CA LEU A 353 -18.08 14.04 19.69
C LEU A 353 -19.51 14.59 19.75
N ALA A 354 -20.45 13.89 19.12
CA ALA A 354 -21.87 14.26 19.14
C ALA A 354 -22.44 14.23 20.57
N GLU A 355 -22.08 13.23 21.38
CA GLU A 355 -22.47 13.13 22.78
C GLU A 355 -21.86 14.26 23.62
N ARG A 356 -20.55 14.50 23.48
CA ARG A 356 -19.86 15.57 24.21
C ARG A 356 -20.43 16.95 23.92
N LEU A 357 -20.78 17.22 22.67
CA LEU A 357 -21.37 18.50 22.28
C LEU A 357 -22.91 18.48 22.40
N GLY A 358 -23.54 17.34 22.66
CA GLY A 358 -24.99 17.21 22.68
C GLY A 358 -25.68 17.53 21.35
N ILE A 359 -25.08 17.15 20.23
CA ILE A 359 -25.53 17.49 18.86
C ILE A 359 -26.22 16.28 18.20
N PRO A 360 -27.45 16.43 17.66
CA PRO A 360 -28.10 15.37 16.90
C PRO A 360 -27.37 15.05 15.58
N VAL A 361 -27.40 13.77 15.21
CA VAL A 361 -26.69 13.20 14.07
C VAL A 361 -27.67 12.64 13.04
N ALA A 362 -27.64 13.22 11.86
CA ALA A 362 -28.19 12.64 10.64
C ALA A 362 -27.09 11.91 9.87
N THR A 363 -27.47 10.92 9.06
CA THR A 363 -26.54 10.18 8.19
C THR A 363 -27.01 10.22 6.75
N ALA A 364 -26.12 10.38 5.78
CA ALA A 364 -26.42 10.00 4.40
C ALA A 364 -26.68 8.48 4.31
N MET A 365 -27.34 8.03 3.23
CA MET A 365 -27.68 6.61 3.07
C MET A 365 -26.46 5.69 3.13
N ASN A 366 -25.33 6.13 2.56
CA ASN A 366 -24.06 5.40 2.54
C ASN A 366 -23.26 5.45 3.85
N ALA A 367 -23.82 6.05 4.91
CA ALA A 367 -23.23 6.10 6.26
C ALA A 367 -24.24 5.73 7.35
N LYS A 368 -25.37 5.13 6.99
CA LYS A 368 -26.46 4.79 7.91
C LYS A 368 -26.04 3.84 9.04
N ASP A 369 -24.99 3.06 8.82
CA ASP A 369 -24.39 2.12 9.78
C ASP A 369 -23.39 2.76 10.76
N THR A 370 -23.09 4.06 10.61
CA THR A 370 -22.10 4.76 11.46
C THR A 370 -22.62 5.14 12.85
N ILE A 371 -23.93 5.13 13.06
CA ILE A 371 -24.58 5.38 14.35
C ILE A 371 -25.73 4.37 14.58
N PRO A 372 -25.86 3.77 15.78
CA PRO A 372 -26.95 2.83 16.05
C PRO A 372 -28.33 3.43 15.78
N GLY A 373 -29.23 2.64 15.19
CA GLY A 373 -30.58 3.08 14.82
C GLY A 373 -31.47 3.52 16.00
N ASN A 374 -31.11 3.08 17.20
CA ASN A 374 -31.77 3.39 18.48
C ASN A 374 -31.00 4.40 19.33
N HIS A 375 -29.88 4.94 18.84
CA HIS A 375 -29.11 5.95 19.58
C HIS A 375 -29.97 7.22 19.78
N PRO A 376 -29.97 7.84 20.97
CA PRO A 376 -30.81 9.01 21.26
C PRO A 376 -30.51 10.22 20.37
N LEU A 377 -29.27 10.37 19.90
CA LEU A 377 -28.88 11.44 18.97
C LEU A 377 -29.14 11.09 17.48
N ASN A 378 -29.58 9.89 17.14
CA ASN A 378 -29.82 9.52 15.74
C ASN A 378 -31.18 10.03 15.25
N ILE A 379 -31.16 11.04 14.38
CA ILE A 379 -32.38 11.65 13.82
C ILE A 379 -32.77 11.07 12.44
N GLY A 380 -31.93 10.20 11.86
CA GLY A 380 -32.22 9.47 10.63
C GLY A 380 -31.44 9.91 9.39
N VAL A 381 -31.90 9.42 8.24
CA VAL A 381 -31.39 9.84 6.92
C VAL A 381 -32.26 10.99 6.44
N PRO A 382 -31.70 12.15 6.01
CA PRO A 382 -32.43 13.27 5.44
C PRO A 382 -32.50 13.20 3.91
N GLY A 383 -33.37 14.01 3.31
CA GLY A 383 -33.43 14.26 1.88
C GLY A 383 -34.56 13.58 1.10
N THR A 384 -34.33 13.21 -0.15
CA THR A 384 -35.43 12.86 -1.10
C THR A 384 -36.16 11.54 -0.78
N TYR A 385 -35.50 10.54 -0.19
CA TYR A 385 -36.07 9.21 0.10
C TYR A 385 -36.06 8.85 1.60
N SER A 386 -36.35 9.83 2.44
CA SER A 386 -35.75 9.90 3.77
C SER A 386 -36.75 10.15 4.91
N ARG A 387 -36.24 10.18 6.15
CA ARG A 387 -37.08 10.35 7.35
C ARG A 387 -37.41 11.82 7.54
N LYS A 388 -38.71 12.14 7.61
CA LYS A 388 -39.21 13.49 7.92
C LYS A 388 -38.57 14.09 9.17
N SER A 389 -38.23 13.26 10.15
CA SER A 389 -37.55 13.69 11.38
C SER A 389 -36.21 14.40 11.14
N ALA A 390 -35.41 13.86 10.21
CA ALA A 390 -34.11 14.46 9.87
C ALA A 390 -34.29 15.73 9.05
N ASP A 391 -35.27 15.76 8.14
CA ASP A 391 -35.58 16.94 7.33
C ASP A 391 -36.08 18.10 8.19
N GLN A 392 -36.97 17.84 9.14
CA GLN A 392 -37.46 18.84 10.09
C GLN A 392 -36.32 19.44 10.92
N ALA A 393 -35.40 18.61 11.41
CA ALA A 393 -34.24 19.09 12.13
C ALA A 393 -33.34 19.97 11.24
N LEU A 394 -33.10 19.59 9.99
CA LEU A 394 -32.28 20.37 9.04
C LEU A 394 -32.97 21.63 8.54
N LEU A 395 -34.30 21.71 8.56
CA LEU A 395 -35.06 22.93 8.26
C LEU A 395 -34.95 23.97 9.37
N GLU A 396 -34.79 23.52 10.62
CA GLU A 396 -34.78 24.38 11.79
C GLU A 396 -33.38 24.66 12.35
N THR A 397 -32.35 24.01 11.79
CA THR A 397 -30.97 24.15 12.23
C THR A 397 -30.41 25.54 11.96
N ASP A 398 -29.52 26.01 12.82
CA ASP A 398 -28.73 27.24 12.63
C ASP A 398 -27.31 26.96 12.11
N LEU A 399 -26.83 25.72 12.24
CA LEU A 399 -25.51 25.27 11.83
C LEU A 399 -25.52 23.80 11.42
N VAL A 400 -25.06 23.48 10.21
CA VAL A 400 -24.84 22.10 9.77
C VAL A 400 -23.36 21.78 9.67
N PHE A 401 -22.96 20.65 10.24
CA PHE A 401 -21.62 20.08 10.06
C PHE A 401 -21.68 18.84 9.16
N PHE A 402 -21.32 19.00 7.89
CA PHE A 402 -21.16 17.86 6.98
C PHE A 402 -19.79 17.22 7.15
N ILE A 403 -19.75 15.89 7.28
CA ILE A 403 -18.52 15.13 7.45
C ILE A 403 -18.44 14.03 6.39
N GLY A 404 -17.42 14.06 5.53
CA GLY A 404 -17.19 13.06 4.50
C GLY A 404 -18.38 12.90 3.56
N SER A 405 -18.97 14.01 3.13
CA SER A 405 -20.22 14.06 2.35
C SER A 405 -20.06 15.00 1.16
N GLN A 406 -20.34 14.50 -0.04
CA GLN A 406 -20.40 15.29 -1.27
C GLN A 406 -21.60 16.24 -1.31
N THR A 407 -22.47 16.23 -0.29
CA THR A 407 -23.68 17.08 -0.22
C THR A 407 -24.58 16.97 -1.46
N GLY A 408 -24.66 15.77 -2.03
CA GLY A 408 -25.42 15.50 -3.25
C GLY A 408 -26.93 15.66 -3.07
N SER A 409 -27.64 15.80 -4.20
CA SER A 409 -29.07 16.09 -4.23
C SER A 409 -29.95 15.14 -3.40
N GLN A 410 -29.53 13.90 -3.19
CA GLN A 410 -30.29 12.94 -2.41
C GLN A 410 -30.29 13.27 -0.92
N VAL A 411 -29.13 13.62 -0.32
CA VAL A 411 -29.04 13.92 1.12
C VAL A 411 -29.51 15.34 1.44
N THR A 412 -29.46 16.24 0.45
CA THR A 412 -29.82 17.66 0.61
C THR A 412 -31.21 18.01 0.07
N ALA A 413 -32.01 17.03 -0.34
CA ALA A 413 -33.30 17.24 -1.02
C ALA A 413 -33.19 18.26 -2.17
N HIS A 414 -32.31 18.01 -3.13
CA HIS A 414 -31.98 18.94 -4.22
C HIS A 414 -31.48 20.30 -3.72
N TRP A 415 -30.60 20.29 -2.72
CA TRP A 415 -29.99 21.49 -2.11
C TRP A 415 -30.97 22.44 -1.42
N HIS A 416 -32.15 21.95 -1.02
CA HIS A 416 -33.08 22.69 -0.18
C HIS A 416 -32.75 22.54 1.32
N LEU A 417 -31.94 21.54 1.69
CA LEU A 417 -31.53 21.26 3.07
C LEU A 417 -30.00 21.33 3.22
N PRO A 418 -29.46 22.09 4.19
CA PRO A 418 -30.18 23.08 5.00
C PRO A 418 -30.70 24.26 4.14
N PRO A 419 -31.64 25.06 4.66
CA PRO A 419 -32.11 26.28 3.98
C PRO A 419 -30.98 27.25 3.66
N PRO A 420 -31.07 28.01 2.55
CA PRO A 420 -30.11 29.07 2.23
C PRO A 420 -29.92 30.05 3.41
N GLY A 421 -28.67 30.41 3.70
CA GLY A 421 -28.31 31.28 4.82
C GLY A 421 -27.96 30.55 6.12
N THR A 422 -28.21 29.23 6.20
CA THR A 422 -27.73 28.40 7.31
C THR A 422 -26.20 28.31 7.29
N ALA A 423 -25.55 28.44 8.46
CA ALA A 423 -24.11 28.29 8.55
C ALA A 423 -23.71 26.82 8.27
N VAL A 424 -22.61 26.62 7.54
CA VAL A 424 -22.14 25.28 7.17
C VAL A 424 -20.67 25.09 7.53
N ILE A 425 -20.35 23.98 8.19
CA ILE A 425 -18.99 23.46 8.35
C ILE A 425 -18.88 22.22 7.47
N GLN A 426 -17.77 22.07 6.75
CA GLN A 426 -17.48 20.84 6.00
C GLN A 426 -16.12 20.28 6.38
N LEU A 427 -16.09 18.96 6.61
CA LEU A 427 -14.88 18.15 6.71
C LEU A 427 -14.88 17.11 5.60
N ASP A 428 -13.90 17.17 4.70
CA ASP A 428 -13.76 16.17 3.64
C ASP A 428 -12.28 15.92 3.30
N ILE A 429 -11.95 14.71 2.85
CA ILE A 429 -10.59 14.38 2.41
C ILE A 429 -10.28 14.97 1.02
N ASN A 430 -11.33 15.32 0.26
CA ASN A 430 -11.22 15.92 -1.06
C ASN A 430 -11.49 17.43 -1.00
N ALA A 431 -10.43 18.21 -1.19
CA ALA A 431 -10.51 19.67 -1.23
C ALA A 431 -11.49 20.20 -2.29
N ALA A 432 -11.72 19.47 -3.39
CA ALA A 432 -12.65 19.89 -4.45
C ALA A 432 -14.14 19.82 -4.05
N GLU A 433 -14.47 19.10 -2.97
CA GLU A 433 -15.83 19.05 -2.44
C GLU A 433 -16.11 20.19 -1.45
N LEU A 434 -15.08 20.77 -0.85
CA LEU A 434 -15.20 21.84 0.14
C LEU A 434 -15.73 23.12 -0.52
N GLY A 435 -16.94 23.50 -0.12
CA GLY A 435 -17.60 24.72 -0.60
C GLY A 435 -18.22 24.59 -1.99
N ARG A 436 -18.29 23.36 -2.54
CA ARG A 436 -18.79 23.09 -3.88
C ARG A 436 -20.26 23.48 -4.08
N HIS A 437 -21.08 23.28 -3.04
CA HIS A 437 -22.52 23.47 -3.09
C HIS A 437 -23.06 24.46 -2.03
N TYR A 438 -22.37 24.59 -0.91
CA TYR A 438 -22.75 25.48 0.19
C TYR A 438 -21.62 26.47 0.46
N THR A 439 -21.99 27.68 0.86
CA THR A 439 -21.01 28.65 1.38
C THR A 439 -20.61 28.22 2.78
N ASN A 440 -19.42 27.64 2.91
CA ASN A 440 -18.92 27.16 4.19
C ASN A 440 -18.45 28.33 5.07
N ALA A 441 -18.86 28.32 6.34
CA ALA A 441 -18.25 29.11 7.39
C ALA A 441 -16.84 28.60 7.72
N VAL A 442 -16.64 27.28 7.74
CA VAL A 442 -15.34 26.63 7.92
C VAL A 442 -15.22 25.41 6.99
N SER A 443 -14.08 25.29 6.31
CA SER A 443 -13.73 24.14 5.49
C SER A 443 -12.50 23.44 6.06
N MET A 444 -12.58 22.14 6.29
CA MET A 444 -11.53 21.32 6.86
C MET A 444 -11.17 20.22 5.86
N MET A 445 -9.93 20.26 5.34
CA MET A 445 -9.42 19.21 4.46
C MET A 445 -8.68 18.16 5.30
N GLY A 446 -9.25 16.95 5.41
CA GLY A 446 -8.67 15.91 6.25
C GLY A 446 -9.48 14.62 6.27
N ASP A 447 -8.84 13.56 6.79
CA ASP A 447 -9.53 12.31 7.12
C ASP A 447 -10.52 12.53 8.26
N ALA A 448 -11.70 11.93 8.12
CA ALA A 448 -12.80 12.13 9.05
C ALA A 448 -12.42 11.67 10.46
N ARG A 449 -11.86 10.46 10.63
CA ARG A 449 -11.52 9.94 11.95
C ARG A 449 -10.42 10.77 12.60
N ALA A 450 -9.30 10.95 11.91
CA ALA A 450 -8.14 11.62 12.49
C ALA A 450 -8.46 13.08 12.88
N THR A 451 -9.27 13.78 12.07
CA THR A 451 -9.69 15.15 12.40
C THR A 451 -10.72 15.16 13.55
N LEU A 452 -11.68 14.24 13.55
CA LEU A 452 -12.66 14.14 14.64
C LEU A 452 -12.02 13.75 15.97
N GLU A 453 -10.96 12.94 15.99
CA GLU A 453 -10.19 12.61 17.21
C GLU A 453 -9.58 13.86 17.82
N VAL A 454 -8.96 14.72 17.00
CA VAL A 454 -8.40 16.01 17.48
C VAL A 454 -9.51 16.97 17.91
N MET A 455 -10.62 17.04 17.17
CA MET A 455 -11.78 17.83 17.59
C MET A 455 -12.32 17.36 18.93
N LEU A 456 -12.42 16.03 19.10
CA LEU A 456 -12.87 15.40 20.31
C LEU A 456 -11.93 15.76 21.47
N GLU A 457 -10.62 15.64 21.32
CA GLU A 457 -9.67 16.03 22.39
C GLU A 457 -9.84 17.49 22.85
N ARG A 458 -10.11 18.41 21.92
CA ARG A 458 -10.17 19.86 22.20
C ARG A 458 -11.55 20.37 22.59
N ALA A 459 -12.62 19.69 22.18
CA ALA A 459 -13.99 20.08 22.48
C ALA A 459 -14.29 19.99 23.98
N ASP A 460 -14.80 21.07 24.55
CA ASP A 460 -15.40 21.06 25.89
C ASP A 460 -16.89 20.70 25.83
N ALA A 461 -17.51 20.51 27.00
CA ALA A 461 -18.94 20.21 27.11
C ALA A 461 -19.80 21.47 27.29
N THR A 462 -19.23 22.68 27.18
CA THR A 462 -19.89 23.93 27.58
C THR A 462 -21.18 24.18 26.78
N GLY A 463 -21.19 23.83 25.49
CA GLY A 463 -22.38 23.95 24.63
C GLY A 463 -23.43 22.83 24.84
N ALA A 464 -23.07 21.72 25.48
CA ALA A 464 -23.97 20.57 25.62
C ALA A 464 -25.10 20.82 26.62
N ASP A 465 -24.82 21.54 27.71
CA ASP A 465 -25.82 21.86 28.73
C ASP A 465 -26.91 22.80 28.19
N LEU A 466 -26.55 23.67 27.24
CA LEU A 466 -27.48 24.61 26.61
C LEU A 466 -28.43 23.95 25.59
N ARG A 467 -28.09 22.74 25.12
CA ARG A 467 -28.80 22.05 24.01
C ARG A 467 -29.91 21.10 24.45
N GLY A 468 -30.24 21.05 25.74
CA GLY A 468 -31.37 20.24 26.24
C GLY A 468 -32.65 20.42 25.41
N PRO A 469 -33.14 21.66 25.21
CA PRO A 469 -34.35 21.92 24.43
C PRO A 469 -34.25 21.46 22.97
N TRP A 470 -33.09 21.61 22.33
CA TRP A 470 -32.89 21.18 20.93
C TRP A 470 -32.88 19.66 20.81
N ARG A 471 -32.22 18.95 21.74
CA ARG A 471 -32.26 17.48 21.80
C ARG A 471 -33.67 16.95 22.01
N GLU A 472 -34.43 17.54 22.94
CA GLU A 472 -35.83 17.17 23.16
C GLU A 472 -36.69 17.40 21.92
N ARG A 473 -36.49 18.53 21.23
CA ARG A 473 -37.20 18.85 19.99
C ARG A 473 -36.93 17.84 18.88
N THR A 474 -35.66 17.49 18.65
CA THR A 474 -35.28 16.51 17.63
C THR A 474 -35.72 15.08 17.97
N LEU A 475 -35.69 14.71 19.26
CA LEU A 475 -36.29 13.46 19.75
C LEU A 475 -37.81 13.43 19.50
N GLY A 476 -38.49 14.55 19.69
CA GLY A 476 -39.91 14.72 19.33
C GLY A 476 -40.17 14.41 17.86
N PHE A 477 -39.40 14.98 16.94
CA PHE A 477 -39.52 14.68 15.51
C PHE A 477 -39.34 13.18 15.19
N VAL A 478 -38.39 12.52 15.85
CA VAL A 478 -38.17 11.07 15.68
C VAL A 478 -39.34 10.25 16.23
N ALA A 479 -39.90 10.65 17.38
CA ALA A 479 -41.05 10.00 17.99
C ALA A 479 -42.30 10.13 17.11
N ASP A 480 -42.56 11.33 16.60
CA ASP A 480 -43.68 11.62 15.70
C ASP A 480 -43.57 10.80 14.42
N TRP A 481 -42.37 10.76 13.80
CA TRP A 481 -42.14 9.94 12.62
C TRP A 481 -42.33 8.44 12.89
N ARG A 482 -41.86 7.92 14.04
CA ARG A 482 -42.07 6.51 14.41
C ARG A 482 -43.55 6.19 14.62
N ALA A 483 -44.30 7.09 15.25
CA ALA A 483 -45.74 6.92 15.45
C ALA A 483 -46.50 6.92 14.13
N GLU A 484 -46.14 7.82 13.20
CA GLU A 484 -46.70 7.85 11.83
C GLU A 484 -46.43 6.53 11.09
N MET A 485 -45.19 6.03 11.12
CA MET A 485 -44.80 4.81 10.41
C MET A 485 -45.37 3.52 11.04
N ALA A 486 -45.62 3.49 12.35
CA ALA A 486 -46.22 2.33 13.01
C ALA A 486 -47.70 2.12 12.63
N GLY A 487 -48.36 3.14 12.07
CA GLY A 487 -49.73 3.06 11.56
C GLY A 487 -49.85 2.55 10.12
N HIS A 488 -48.72 2.31 9.43
CA HIS A 488 -48.63 1.74 8.09
C HIS A 488 -48.12 0.30 8.15
#